data_AF-A0A4Q3SW60-F1
#
_entry.id   AF-A0A4Q3SW60-F1
#
_cell.length_a   1.000
_cell.length_b   1.000
_cell.length_c   1.000
_cell.angle_alpha   90.00
_cell.angle_beta   90.00
_cell.angle_gamma   90.00
#
_symmetry.space_group_name_H-M   'P 1'
#
loop_
_entity.id
_entity.type
_entity.pdbx_description
1 polymer ?
#
loop_
_entity_poly.entity_id
_entity_poly.type
_entity_poly.pdbx_seq_one_letter_code
_entity_poly.pdbx_strand_id
1 'polypeptide(L)'
;MLRNSRTRTALVVSVAVLALAGCAGKDKKPKLAYEERPVELLYATGADRLDRGLWNQAVQYFGEVERQHPYSEWSRRAILMTAYAHYQGNDYAEAIGDADRFISLYPGNPAAAYAHYLKAISYFEQIVDVGRDQAATAQALNNLTEIVQRYPNTEYAADARLKIDMVNDQLAGKEMTIGRYYLRQGDTLAAVGRFKTVIDRYQTTGHTPEALYRLVEAYLTLGLIEEAKRNGAVLGYNYPGDVWYRDAYRLLTDKGLRPAVEPTKGERRSLVSHLPFVKDKDSTVKPPGYDEAAPAAPAADPAPIAEPIATPAEPQAAAASAEPAKRKGLISRLPFMKGGDDK
;
A
#
# COMPACT_ATOMS: atom_id res chain seq x y z
N MET A 1 -22.24 52.50 21.03
CA MET A 1 -22.42 52.72 22.48
C MET A 1 -21.66 51.64 23.23
N LEU A 2 -20.55 51.97 23.90
CA LEU A 2 -19.91 51.24 25.00
C LEU A 2 -18.67 52.07 25.40
N ARG A 3 -18.95 53.17 26.12
CA ARG A 3 -18.00 54.22 26.52
C ARG A 3 -17.58 54.02 27.98
N ASN A 4 -17.33 52.78 28.39
CA ASN A 4 -16.86 52.46 29.74
C ASN A 4 -15.81 51.33 29.68
N SER A 5 -14.57 51.61 30.07
CA SER A 5 -13.46 50.66 29.98
C SER A 5 -13.72 49.37 30.77
N ARG A 6 -14.41 49.50 31.92
CA ARG A 6 -14.82 48.37 32.78
C ARG A 6 -15.76 47.37 32.10
N THR A 7 -16.60 47.83 31.18
CA THR A 7 -17.52 46.96 30.42
C THR A 7 -16.81 46.21 29.29
N ARG A 8 -15.75 46.80 28.72
CA ARG A 8 -14.91 46.13 27.71
C ARG A 8 -14.01 45.07 28.34
N THR A 9 -13.41 45.34 29.50
CA THR A 9 -12.61 44.35 30.22
C THR A 9 -13.45 43.17 30.69
N ALA A 10 -14.67 43.42 31.17
CA ALA A 10 -15.59 42.35 31.54
C ALA A 10 -15.94 41.45 30.32
N LEU A 11 -16.23 42.06 29.17
CA LEU A 11 -16.57 41.32 27.95
C LEU A 11 -15.40 40.46 27.43
N VAL A 12 -14.17 41.00 27.45
CA VAL A 12 -12.96 40.26 27.05
C VAL A 12 -12.69 39.08 27.97
N VAL A 13 -12.86 39.25 29.29
CA VAL A 13 -12.69 38.15 30.26
C VAL A 13 -13.75 37.07 30.06
N SER A 14 -15.01 37.43 29.82
CA SER A 14 -16.06 36.44 29.55
C SER A 14 -15.83 35.65 28.25
N VAL A 15 -15.32 36.29 27.19
CA VAL A 15 -14.97 35.59 25.94
C VAL A 15 -13.78 34.65 26.15
N ALA A 16 -12.79 35.05 26.96
CA ALA A 16 -11.64 34.19 27.28
C ALA A 16 -12.05 32.95 28.11
N VAL A 17 -12.98 33.08 29.05
CA VAL A 17 -13.50 31.95 29.84
C VAL A 17 -14.32 30.99 28.97
N LEU A 18 -15.13 31.50 28.03
CA LEU A 18 -15.88 30.68 27.08
C LEU A 18 -14.96 29.93 26.10
N ALA A 19 -13.84 30.53 25.69
CA ALA A 19 -12.84 29.87 24.85
C ALA A 19 -12.11 28.72 25.58
N LEU A 20 -11.94 28.81 26.91
CA LEU A 20 -11.32 27.76 27.73
C LEU A 20 -12.25 26.56 28.00
N ALA A 21 -13.57 26.75 27.96
CA ALA A 21 -14.55 25.68 28.16
C ALA A 21 -14.64 24.69 26.98
N GLY A 22 -14.12 25.05 25.79
CA GLY A 22 -14.14 24.20 24.59
C GLY A 22 -13.06 23.10 24.56
N CYS A 23 -12.02 23.20 25.39
CA CYS A 23 -10.87 22.27 25.35
C CYS A 23 -10.96 21.08 26.32
N ALA A 24 -12.02 20.97 27.12
CA ALA A 24 -12.13 19.94 28.18
C ALA A 24 -12.87 18.65 27.75
N GLY A 25 -13.46 18.60 26.56
CA GLY A 25 -14.26 17.46 26.09
C GLY A 25 -13.46 16.48 25.23
N LYS A 26 -12.56 15.69 25.83
CA LYS A 26 -12.12 14.42 25.22
C LYS A 26 -12.97 13.32 25.83
N ASP A 27 -14.00 12.88 25.13
CA ASP A 27 -14.78 11.71 25.51
C ASP A 27 -13.83 10.52 25.67
N LYS A 28 -13.67 10.03 26.90
CA LYS A 28 -12.92 8.82 27.17
C LYS A 28 -13.68 7.69 26.49
N LYS A 29 -13.10 7.10 25.44
CA LYS A 29 -13.64 5.88 24.80
C LYS A 29 -14.00 4.87 25.92
N PRO A 30 -15.24 4.35 25.98
CA PRO A 30 -15.66 3.45 27.05
C PRO A 30 -14.74 2.23 27.04
N LYS A 31 -14.04 2.01 28.16
CA LYS A 31 -13.21 0.82 28.38
C LYS A 31 -14.08 -0.28 28.95
N LEU A 32 -13.80 -1.53 28.60
CA LEU A 32 -14.44 -2.68 29.23
C LEU A 32 -14.19 -2.64 30.74
N ALA A 33 -15.20 -3.00 31.53
CA ALA A 33 -15.02 -3.19 32.96
C ALA A 33 -14.05 -4.36 33.20
N TYR A 34 -13.16 -4.22 34.18
CA TYR A 34 -12.27 -5.31 34.57
C TYR A 34 -13.11 -6.51 35.01
N GLU A 35 -12.94 -7.64 34.31
CA GLU A 35 -13.48 -8.92 34.71
C GLU A 35 -12.41 -9.97 34.42
N GLU A 36 -11.98 -10.72 35.44
CA GLU A 36 -11.00 -11.78 35.27
C GLU A 36 -11.62 -12.93 34.49
N ARG A 37 -11.00 -13.28 33.37
CA ARG A 37 -11.48 -14.34 32.48
C ARG A 37 -10.31 -15.18 31.98
N PRO A 38 -10.54 -16.46 31.63
CA PRO A 38 -9.55 -17.28 30.96
C PRO A 38 -9.02 -16.61 29.70
N VAL A 39 -7.72 -16.74 29.45
CA VAL A 39 -7.05 -16.04 28.35
C VAL A 39 -7.57 -16.47 26.98
N GLU A 40 -7.90 -17.75 26.82
CA GLU A 40 -8.51 -18.32 25.62
C GLU A 40 -9.87 -17.67 25.35
N LEU A 41 -10.67 -17.47 26.39
CA LEU A 41 -12.00 -16.86 26.27
C LEU A 41 -11.90 -15.39 25.87
N LEU A 42 -10.97 -14.63 26.46
CA LEU A 42 -10.72 -13.23 26.08
C LEU A 42 -10.31 -13.11 24.62
N TYR A 43 -9.34 -13.93 24.20
CA TYR A 43 -8.86 -13.94 22.83
C TYR A 43 -9.95 -14.37 21.84
N ALA A 44 -10.66 -15.47 22.12
CA ALA A 44 -11.75 -15.96 21.28
C ALA A 44 -12.88 -14.94 21.16
N THR A 45 -13.20 -14.22 22.23
CA THR A 45 -14.19 -13.14 22.18
C THR A 45 -13.71 -11.99 21.29
N GLY A 46 -12.44 -11.57 21.42
CA GLY A 46 -11.85 -10.56 20.54
C GLY A 46 -11.88 -10.98 19.06
N ALA A 47 -11.56 -12.24 18.78
CA ALA A 47 -11.63 -12.83 17.45
C ALA A 47 -13.06 -12.86 16.88
N ASP A 48 -14.08 -13.21 17.68
CA ASP A 48 -15.49 -13.12 17.26
C ASP A 48 -15.89 -11.66 16.93
N ARG A 49 -15.48 -10.70 17.77
CA ARG A 49 -15.75 -9.28 17.50
C ARG A 49 -15.10 -8.80 16.22
N LEU A 50 -13.87 -9.25 15.96
CA LEU A 50 -13.16 -8.98 14.72
C LEU A 50 -13.92 -9.56 13.52
N ASP A 51 -14.30 -10.85 13.56
CA ASP A 51 -15.03 -11.50 12.48
C ASP A 51 -16.37 -10.84 12.14
N ARG A 52 -16.99 -10.20 13.14
CA ARG A 52 -18.26 -9.47 13.00
C ARG A 52 -18.11 -8.02 12.55
N GLY A 53 -16.89 -7.55 12.28
CA GLY A 53 -16.62 -6.17 11.91
C GLY A 53 -16.66 -5.18 13.07
N LEU A 54 -16.63 -5.65 14.32
CA LEU A 54 -16.67 -4.84 15.52
C LEU A 54 -15.24 -4.50 15.98
N TRP A 55 -14.50 -3.80 15.12
CA TRP A 55 -13.06 -3.55 15.24
C TRP A 55 -12.66 -2.96 16.59
N ASN A 56 -13.36 -1.90 17.02
CA ASN A 56 -13.11 -1.26 18.32
C ASN A 56 -13.31 -2.21 19.51
N GLN A 57 -14.29 -3.11 19.45
CA GLN A 57 -14.51 -4.09 20.51
C GLN A 57 -13.42 -5.17 20.47
N ALA A 58 -13.01 -5.61 19.29
CA ALA A 58 -11.91 -6.56 19.13
C ALA A 58 -10.62 -6.02 19.77
N VAL A 59 -10.25 -4.77 19.48
CA VAL A 59 -9.11 -4.06 20.10
C VAL A 59 -9.22 -4.07 21.63
N GLN A 60 -10.40 -3.80 22.18
CA GLN A 60 -10.60 -3.82 23.64
C GLN A 60 -10.34 -5.21 24.23
N TYR A 61 -10.91 -6.26 23.62
CA TYR A 61 -10.70 -7.64 24.09
C TYR A 61 -9.25 -8.10 23.94
N PHE A 62 -8.57 -7.77 22.84
CA PHE A 62 -7.14 -8.06 22.68
C PHE A 62 -6.27 -7.30 23.69
N GLY A 63 -6.62 -6.05 24.00
CA GLY A 63 -5.99 -5.28 25.08
C GLY A 63 -6.19 -5.92 26.45
N GLU A 64 -7.35 -6.54 26.70
CA GLU A 64 -7.61 -7.30 27.94
C GLU A 64 -6.76 -8.57 28.04
N VAL A 65 -6.51 -9.27 26.93
CA VAL A 65 -5.57 -10.40 26.88
C VAL A 65 -4.18 -9.96 27.33
N GLU A 66 -3.67 -8.85 26.77
CA GLU A 66 -2.35 -8.31 27.12
C GLU A 66 -2.30 -7.85 28.58
N ARG A 67 -3.35 -7.17 29.04
CA ARG A 67 -3.43 -6.58 30.38
C ARG A 67 -3.48 -7.64 31.49
N GLN A 68 -4.22 -8.73 31.26
CA GLN A 68 -4.40 -9.78 32.25
C GLN A 68 -3.32 -10.87 32.15
N HIS A 69 -2.82 -11.16 30.94
CA HIS A 69 -1.94 -12.29 30.65
C HIS A 69 -0.72 -11.91 29.80
N PRO A 70 0.09 -10.91 30.21
CA PRO A 70 1.08 -10.24 29.33
C PRO A 70 2.17 -11.16 28.76
N TYR A 71 2.52 -12.25 29.46
CA TYR A 71 3.57 -13.18 29.04
C TYR A 71 3.03 -14.43 28.31
N SER A 72 1.72 -14.53 28.10
CA SER A 72 1.11 -15.67 27.41
C SER A 72 1.39 -15.63 25.90
N GLU A 73 1.35 -16.80 25.26
CA GLU A 73 1.35 -16.92 23.80
C GLU A 73 0.20 -16.12 23.16
N TRP A 74 -0.95 -16.09 23.83
CA TRP A 74 -2.13 -15.35 23.43
C TRP A 74 -1.92 -13.84 23.44
N SER A 75 -1.15 -13.31 24.41
CA SER A 75 -0.79 -11.89 24.45
C SER A 75 -0.01 -11.48 23.21
N ARG A 76 0.99 -12.29 22.80
CA ARG A 76 1.77 -12.02 21.58
C ARG A 76 0.87 -11.97 20.34
N ARG A 77 -0.03 -12.95 20.20
CA ARG A 77 -1.03 -12.97 19.12
C ARG A 77 -1.98 -11.78 19.20
N ALA A 78 -2.45 -11.43 20.39
CA ALA A 78 -3.39 -10.34 20.62
C ALA A 78 -2.79 -8.99 20.18
N ILE A 79 -1.52 -8.72 20.48
CA ILE A 79 -0.83 -7.48 20.06
C ILE A 79 -0.87 -7.33 18.53
N LEU A 80 -0.57 -8.40 17.79
CA LEU A 80 -0.62 -8.38 16.33
C LEU A 80 -2.06 -8.22 15.81
N MET A 81 -3.02 -8.90 16.44
CA MET A 81 -4.43 -8.79 16.06
C MET A 81 -5.02 -7.41 16.38
N THR A 82 -4.50 -6.69 17.36
CA THR A 82 -4.84 -5.28 17.61
C THR A 82 -4.43 -4.41 16.43
N ALA A 83 -3.21 -4.56 15.91
CA ALA A 83 -2.76 -3.84 14.71
C ALA A 83 -3.66 -4.15 13.50
N TYR A 84 -4.01 -5.42 13.31
CA TYR A 84 -4.93 -5.84 12.25
C TYR A 84 -6.33 -5.25 12.42
N ALA A 85 -6.87 -5.26 13.64
CA ALA A 85 -8.18 -4.69 13.93
C ALA A 85 -8.23 -3.18 13.65
N HIS A 86 -7.19 -2.44 14.04
CA HIS A 86 -7.07 -1.02 13.70
C HIS A 86 -6.97 -0.80 12.18
N TYR A 87 -6.20 -1.62 11.46
CA TYR A 87 -6.14 -1.56 9.99
C TYR A 87 -7.51 -1.78 9.35
N GLN A 88 -8.24 -2.82 9.77
CA GLN A 88 -9.62 -3.09 9.29
C GLN A 88 -10.61 -1.96 9.65
N GLY A 89 -10.35 -1.26 10.75
CA GLY A 89 -11.09 -0.07 11.15
C GLY A 89 -10.79 1.20 10.35
N ASN A 90 -9.77 1.19 9.49
CA ASN A 90 -9.15 2.36 8.87
C ASN A 90 -8.45 3.31 9.88
N ASP A 91 -8.16 2.82 11.09
CA ASP A 91 -7.42 3.53 12.14
C ASP A 91 -5.91 3.33 11.88
N TYR A 92 -5.43 3.81 10.74
CA TYR A 92 -4.09 3.47 10.22
C TYR A 92 -2.94 3.95 11.11
N ALA A 93 -3.10 5.08 11.80
CA ALA A 93 -2.07 5.60 12.70
C ALA A 93 -1.87 4.67 13.92
N GLU A 94 -2.97 4.21 14.50
CA GLU A 94 -2.98 3.22 15.57
C GLU A 94 -2.43 1.87 15.08
N ALA A 95 -2.83 1.42 13.88
CA ALA A 95 -2.33 0.19 13.28
C ALA A 95 -0.81 0.21 13.10
N ILE A 96 -0.25 1.32 12.62
CA ILE A 96 1.21 1.52 12.48
C ILE A 96 1.89 1.43 13.85
N GLY A 97 1.35 2.11 14.87
CA GLY A 97 1.91 2.10 16.22
C GLY A 97 1.92 0.70 16.85
N ASP A 98 0.83 -0.06 16.69
CA ASP A 98 0.73 -1.43 17.20
C ASP A 98 1.64 -2.40 16.43
N ALA A 99 1.77 -2.24 15.11
CA ALA A 99 2.69 -3.02 14.30
C ALA A 99 4.15 -2.75 14.70
N ASP A 100 4.55 -1.50 14.87
CA ASP A 100 5.90 -1.12 15.35
C ASP A 100 6.19 -1.68 16.74
N ARG A 101 5.18 -1.67 17.62
CA ARG A 101 5.28 -2.29 18.95
C ARG A 101 5.50 -3.79 18.86
N PHE A 102 4.75 -4.51 18.02
CA PHE A 102 4.94 -5.94 17.81
C PHE A 102 6.35 -6.26 17.29
N ILE A 103 6.81 -5.52 16.27
CA ILE A 103 8.15 -5.69 15.68
C ILE A 103 9.24 -5.47 16.73
N SER A 104 9.07 -4.46 17.58
CA SER A 104 10.05 -4.13 18.64
C SER A 104 10.09 -5.18 19.74
N LEU A 105 8.93 -5.70 20.16
CA LEU A 105 8.84 -6.68 21.24
C LEU A 105 9.22 -8.10 20.77
N TYR A 106 8.90 -8.45 19.53
CA TYR A 106 9.02 -9.82 19.02
C TYR A 106 9.66 -9.90 17.62
N PRO A 107 10.88 -9.36 17.41
CA PRO A 107 11.51 -9.27 16.09
C PRO A 107 11.80 -10.64 15.44
N GLY A 108 12.01 -11.69 16.24
CA GLY A 108 12.25 -13.07 15.76
C GLY A 108 10.99 -13.91 15.57
N ASN A 109 9.80 -13.36 15.82
CA ASN A 109 8.55 -14.10 15.69
C ASN A 109 8.24 -14.39 14.20
N PRO A 110 7.75 -15.59 13.83
CA PRO A 110 7.35 -15.88 12.44
C PRO A 110 6.34 -14.88 11.86
N ALA A 111 5.51 -14.27 12.69
CA ALA A 111 4.52 -13.29 12.29
C ALA A 111 5.08 -11.85 12.15
N ALA A 112 6.38 -11.63 12.42
CA ALA A 112 7.01 -10.31 12.25
C ALA A 112 6.92 -9.82 10.80
N ALA A 113 7.01 -10.73 9.81
CA ALA A 113 6.80 -10.40 8.40
C ALA A 113 5.41 -9.79 8.16
N TYR A 114 4.38 -10.33 8.80
CA TYR A 114 3.03 -9.80 8.70
C TYR A 114 2.86 -8.46 9.42
N ALA A 115 3.52 -8.25 10.56
CA ALA A 115 3.51 -6.95 11.24
C ALA A 115 4.16 -5.85 10.38
N HIS A 116 5.32 -6.12 9.76
CA HIS A 116 5.93 -5.20 8.80
C HIS A 116 4.99 -4.92 7.62
N TYR A 117 4.29 -5.95 7.12
CA TYR A 117 3.29 -5.80 6.08
C TYR A 117 2.12 -4.91 6.49
N LEU A 118 1.53 -5.12 7.68
CA LEU A 118 0.46 -4.27 8.22
C LEU A 118 0.87 -2.80 8.31
N LYS A 119 2.10 -2.54 8.77
CA LYS A 119 2.66 -1.18 8.80
C LYS A 119 2.75 -0.58 7.40
N ALA A 120 3.31 -1.32 6.45
CA ALA A 120 3.50 -0.84 5.08
C ALA A 120 2.17 -0.57 4.37
N ILE A 121 1.20 -1.48 4.47
CA ILE A 121 -0.12 -1.28 3.85
C ILE A 121 -0.88 -0.15 4.54
N SER A 122 -0.73 0.05 5.85
CA SER A 122 -1.36 1.19 6.54
C SER A 122 -0.87 2.53 6.03
N TYR A 123 0.41 2.66 5.65
CA TYR A 123 0.91 3.84 4.93
C TYR A 123 0.39 3.90 3.48
N PHE A 124 0.31 2.76 2.81
CA PHE A 124 -0.20 2.67 1.44
C PHE A 124 -1.66 3.13 1.31
N GLU A 125 -2.53 2.74 2.24
CA GLU A 125 -3.94 3.18 2.24
C GLU A 125 -4.11 4.68 2.52
N GLN A 126 -3.08 5.33 3.09
CA GLN A 126 -3.05 6.78 3.31
C GLN A 126 -2.52 7.58 2.11
N ILE A 127 -2.21 6.90 0.98
CA ILE A 127 -1.77 7.59 -0.23
C ILE A 127 -2.93 8.44 -0.77
N VAL A 128 -2.65 9.72 -0.95
CA VAL A 128 -3.58 10.70 -1.48
C VAL A 128 -3.20 11.10 -2.91
N ASP A 129 -4.12 11.77 -3.57
CA ASP A 129 -3.95 12.32 -4.92
C ASP A 129 -2.60 13.04 -5.11
N VAL A 130 -2.04 12.92 -6.32
CA VAL A 130 -0.76 13.49 -6.76
C VAL A 130 -0.64 14.98 -6.44
N GLY A 131 -1.73 15.75 -6.47
CA GLY A 131 -1.72 17.18 -6.13
C GLY A 131 -1.32 17.49 -4.68
N ARG A 132 -1.46 16.54 -3.76
CA ARG A 132 -1.29 16.73 -2.30
C ARG A 132 0.12 16.35 -1.81
N ASP A 133 0.34 16.52 -0.50
CA ASP A 133 1.57 16.08 0.16
C ASP A 133 1.74 14.56 0.05
N GLN A 134 2.99 14.11 -0.16
CA GLN A 134 3.32 12.72 -0.47
C GLN A 134 4.15 12.04 0.64
N ALA A 135 4.14 12.57 1.87
CA ALA A 135 4.89 11.98 2.98
C ALA A 135 4.47 10.53 3.25
N ALA A 136 3.16 10.25 3.28
CA ALA A 136 2.64 8.88 3.44
C ALA A 136 3.08 7.95 2.31
N THR A 137 3.08 8.44 1.06
CA THR A 137 3.55 7.70 -0.13
C THR A 137 5.03 7.32 -0.02
N ALA A 138 5.88 8.24 0.43
CA ALA A 138 7.30 7.94 0.67
C ALA A 138 7.50 6.94 1.82
N GLN A 139 6.69 7.03 2.89
CA GLN A 139 6.71 6.04 3.96
C GLN A 139 6.25 4.66 3.47
N ALA A 140 5.21 4.60 2.64
CA ALA A 140 4.76 3.36 2.03
C ALA A 140 5.88 2.71 1.22
N LEU A 141 6.57 3.48 0.35
CA LEU A 141 7.69 2.97 -0.45
C LEU A 141 8.78 2.35 0.43
N ASN A 142 9.20 3.06 1.48
CA ASN A 142 10.27 2.61 2.37
C ASN A 142 9.88 1.30 3.09
N ASN A 143 8.68 1.24 3.66
CA ASN A 143 8.24 0.07 4.42
C ASN A 143 7.95 -1.15 3.50
N LEU A 144 7.40 -0.93 2.31
CA LEU A 144 7.22 -2.00 1.32
C LEU A 144 8.57 -2.55 0.85
N THR A 145 9.54 -1.67 0.61
CA THR A 145 10.90 -2.06 0.22
C THR A 145 11.58 -2.88 1.31
N GLU A 146 11.41 -2.51 2.59
CA GLU A 146 11.93 -3.30 3.70
C GLU A 146 11.38 -4.73 3.71
N ILE A 147 10.09 -4.93 3.43
CA ILE A 147 9.50 -6.28 3.35
C ILE A 147 10.14 -7.10 2.24
N VAL A 148 10.31 -6.51 1.05
CA VAL A 148 10.93 -7.20 -0.09
C VAL A 148 12.38 -7.59 0.22
N GLN A 149 13.11 -6.75 0.94
CA GLN A 149 14.51 -7.00 1.31
C GLN A 149 14.64 -8.03 2.45
N ARG A 150 13.81 -7.91 3.48
CA ARG A 150 13.90 -8.72 4.71
C ARG A 150 13.19 -10.07 4.59
N TYR A 151 12.08 -10.13 3.85
CA TYR A 151 11.20 -11.30 3.73
C TYR A 151 10.89 -11.67 2.27
N PRO A 152 11.90 -11.81 1.38
CA PRO A 152 11.73 -11.87 -0.07
C PRO A 152 10.85 -13.01 -0.60
N ASN A 153 10.76 -14.11 0.16
CA ASN A 153 10.08 -15.35 -0.23
C ASN A 153 8.66 -15.49 0.35
N THR A 154 8.12 -14.42 0.94
CA THR A 154 6.76 -14.42 1.51
C THR A 154 5.72 -13.92 0.50
N GLU A 155 4.46 -14.29 0.70
CA GLU A 155 3.33 -13.73 -0.06
C GLU A 155 3.25 -12.19 0.07
N TYR A 156 3.62 -11.67 1.25
CA TYR A 156 3.68 -10.22 1.52
C TYR A 156 4.72 -9.51 0.65
N ALA A 157 5.85 -10.15 0.35
CA ALA A 157 6.84 -9.58 -0.55
C ALA A 157 6.37 -9.63 -2.02
N ALA A 158 5.57 -10.61 -2.41
CA ALA A 158 4.97 -10.64 -3.75
C ALA A 158 4.00 -9.47 -3.95
N ASP A 159 3.08 -9.25 -3.00
CA ASP A 159 2.16 -8.11 -3.02
C ASP A 159 2.91 -6.77 -2.89
N ALA A 160 3.90 -6.69 -2.00
CA ALA A 160 4.68 -5.46 -1.80
C ALA A 160 5.40 -5.00 -3.07
N ARG A 161 5.92 -5.92 -3.90
CA ARG A 161 6.54 -5.56 -5.20
C ARG A 161 5.56 -4.86 -6.12
N LEU A 162 4.34 -5.39 -6.24
CA LEU A 162 3.28 -4.76 -7.05
C LEU A 162 2.92 -3.38 -6.50
N LYS A 163 2.78 -3.26 -5.18
CA LYS A 163 2.46 -1.97 -4.54
C LYS A 163 3.60 -0.96 -4.66
N ILE A 164 4.86 -1.39 -4.66
CA ILE A 164 6.02 -0.52 -4.92
C ILE A 164 5.90 0.11 -6.31
N ASP A 165 5.50 -0.66 -7.33
CA ASP A 165 5.31 -0.11 -8.68
C ASP A 165 4.22 0.97 -8.70
N MET A 166 3.08 0.73 -8.01
CA MET A 166 2.01 1.72 -7.88
C MET A 166 2.47 2.99 -7.15
N VAL A 167 3.26 2.83 -6.08
CA VAL A 167 3.81 3.95 -5.31
C VAL A 167 4.80 4.77 -6.14
N ASN A 168 5.67 4.10 -6.90
CA ASN A 168 6.61 4.76 -7.80
C ASN A 168 5.88 5.52 -8.91
N ASP A 169 4.80 4.96 -9.47
CA ASP A 169 3.97 5.64 -10.46
C ASP A 169 3.35 6.92 -9.87
N GLN A 170 2.81 6.86 -8.64
CA GLN A 170 2.28 8.03 -7.94
C GLN A 170 3.34 9.13 -7.73
N LEU A 171 4.54 8.75 -7.28
CA LEU A 171 5.63 9.68 -7.04
C LEU A 171 6.17 10.27 -8.35
N ALA A 172 6.24 9.48 -9.42
CA ALA A 172 6.59 9.96 -10.75
C ALA A 172 5.52 10.94 -11.28
N GLY A 173 4.24 10.63 -11.07
CA GLY A 173 3.11 11.50 -11.41
C GLY A 173 3.21 12.87 -10.74
N LYS A 174 3.72 12.92 -9.50
CA LYS A 174 3.98 14.19 -8.78
C LYS A 174 5.02 15.03 -9.49
N GLU A 175 6.17 14.44 -9.78
CA GLU A 175 7.26 15.12 -10.47
C GLU A 175 6.83 15.58 -11.86
N MET A 176 6.09 14.75 -12.61
CA MET A 176 5.53 15.11 -13.90
C MET A 176 4.55 16.29 -13.81
N THR A 177 3.69 16.31 -12.79
CA THR A 177 2.71 17.38 -12.59
C THR A 177 3.40 18.72 -12.31
N ILE A 178 4.43 18.71 -11.45
CA ILE A 178 5.22 19.91 -11.15
C ILE A 178 6.06 20.34 -12.36
N GLY A 179 6.69 19.39 -13.06
CA GLY A 179 7.49 19.65 -14.25
C GLY A 179 6.68 20.28 -15.37
N ARG A 180 5.48 19.74 -15.66
CA ARG A 180 4.54 20.33 -16.62
C ARG A 180 4.09 21.73 -16.21
N TYR A 181 3.90 21.98 -14.92
CA TYR A 181 3.57 23.32 -14.43
C TYR A 181 4.70 24.31 -14.73
N TYR A 182 5.95 24.00 -14.35
CA TYR A 182 7.09 24.88 -14.62
C TYR A 182 7.31 25.12 -16.11
N LEU A 183 7.17 24.08 -16.93
CA LEU A 183 7.34 24.21 -18.38
C LEU A 183 6.29 25.18 -18.98
N ARG A 184 5.03 25.11 -18.53
CA ARG A 184 3.99 26.07 -18.95
C ARG A 184 4.25 27.50 -18.50
N GLN A 185 4.93 27.70 -17.38
CA GLN A 185 5.30 29.03 -16.88
C GLN A 185 6.56 29.60 -17.56
N GLY A 186 7.25 28.82 -18.40
CA GLY A 186 8.51 29.21 -19.02
C GLY A 186 9.75 28.92 -18.15
N ASP A 187 9.57 28.37 -16.94
CA ASP A 187 10.65 27.97 -16.02
C ASP A 187 11.29 26.66 -16.47
N THR A 188 11.93 26.68 -17.63
CA THR A 188 12.39 25.48 -18.33
C THR A 188 13.46 24.73 -17.55
N LEU A 189 14.38 25.43 -16.86
CA LEU A 189 15.41 24.78 -16.05
C LEU A 189 14.84 24.02 -14.84
N ALA A 190 13.82 24.60 -14.19
CA ALA A 190 13.12 23.93 -13.09
C ALA A 190 12.36 22.70 -13.58
N ALA A 191 11.71 22.81 -14.75
CA ALA A 191 11.03 21.69 -15.40
C ALA A 191 11.99 20.54 -15.73
N VAL A 192 13.18 20.84 -16.27
CA VAL A 192 14.23 19.84 -16.53
C VAL A 192 14.57 19.07 -15.25
N GLY A 193 14.79 19.74 -14.12
CA GLY A 193 15.09 19.06 -12.85
C GLY A 193 14.00 18.05 -12.43
N ARG A 194 12.73 18.38 -12.66
CA ARG A 194 11.58 17.50 -12.36
C ARG A 194 11.54 16.28 -13.29
N PHE A 195 11.64 16.49 -14.60
CA PHE A 195 11.63 15.38 -15.55
C PHE A 195 12.87 14.47 -15.41
N LYS A 196 14.04 15.05 -15.06
CA LYS A 196 15.23 14.27 -14.71
C LYS A 196 14.98 13.36 -13.51
N THR A 197 14.31 13.86 -12.47
CA THR A 197 13.97 13.04 -11.30
C THR A 197 13.16 11.80 -11.68
N VAL A 198 12.24 11.92 -12.65
CA VAL A 198 11.45 10.78 -13.16
C VAL A 198 12.34 9.75 -13.85
N ILE A 199 13.23 10.16 -14.73
CA ILE A 199 14.13 9.23 -15.45
C ILE A 199 15.27 8.69 -14.57
N ASP A 200 15.61 9.37 -13.48
CA ASP A 200 16.70 8.93 -12.60
C ASP A 200 16.18 7.98 -11.52
N ARG A 201 14.95 8.18 -11.02
CA ARG A 201 14.40 7.44 -9.88
C ARG A 201 13.23 6.52 -10.20
N TYR A 202 12.47 6.80 -11.25
CA TYR A 202 11.20 6.13 -11.55
C TYR A 202 11.16 5.58 -12.99
N GLN A 203 12.26 4.93 -13.40
CA GLN A 203 12.54 4.47 -14.78
C GLN A 203 11.56 3.43 -15.32
N THR A 204 10.88 2.70 -14.43
CA THR A 204 9.96 1.61 -14.78
C THR A 204 8.50 2.08 -14.86
N THR A 205 8.24 3.37 -14.62
CA THR A 205 6.87 3.91 -14.57
C THR A 205 6.35 4.27 -15.96
N GLY A 206 5.02 4.33 -16.10
CA GLY A 206 4.39 4.80 -17.35
C GLY A 206 4.70 6.26 -17.70
N HIS A 207 5.29 7.01 -16.77
CA HIS A 207 5.65 8.41 -16.94
C HIS A 207 7.02 8.62 -17.61
N THR A 208 7.88 7.60 -17.68
CA THR A 208 9.24 7.72 -18.23
C THR A 208 9.26 8.17 -19.69
N PRO A 209 8.41 7.66 -20.61
CA PRO A 209 8.40 8.12 -22.01
C PRO A 209 8.04 9.61 -22.14
N GLU A 210 7.03 10.08 -21.41
CA GLU A 210 6.65 11.49 -21.40
C GLU A 210 7.79 12.35 -20.83
N ALA A 211 8.40 11.93 -19.72
CA ALA A 211 9.50 12.67 -19.10
C ALA A 211 10.69 12.85 -20.06
N LEU A 212 11.08 11.80 -20.78
CA LEU A 212 12.12 11.87 -21.81
C LEU A 212 11.74 12.83 -22.95
N TYR A 213 10.52 12.76 -23.45
CA TYR A 213 10.03 13.69 -24.48
C TYR A 213 10.07 15.14 -23.98
N ARG A 214 9.61 15.41 -22.75
CA ARG A 214 9.64 16.75 -22.15
C ARG A 214 11.06 17.25 -21.92
N LEU A 215 12.02 16.37 -21.64
CA LEU A 215 13.45 16.72 -21.62
C LEU A 215 13.95 17.12 -23.00
N VAL A 216 13.56 16.42 -24.07
CA VAL A 216 13.88 16.83 -25.44
C VAL A 216 13.35 18.23 -25.73
N GLU A 217 12.07 18.47 -25.45
CA GLU A 217 11.41 19.77 -25.64
C GLU A 217 12.11 20.90 -24.85
N ALA A 218 12.38 20.65 -23.57
CA ALA A 218 13.02 21.63 -22.69
C ALA A 218 14.47 21.92 -23.11
N TYR A 219 15.26 20.90 -23.45
CA TYR A 219 16.65 21.08 -23.88
C TYR A 219 16.75 21.81 -25.22
N LEU A 220 15.86 21.54 -26.17
CA LEU A 220 15.79 22.30 -27.41
C LEU A 220 15.45 23.77 -27.17
N THR A 221 14.55 24.04 -26.23
CA THR A 221 14.19 25.42 -25.83
C THR A 221 15.38 26.17 -25.24
N LEU A 222 16.24 25.47 -24.49
CA LEU A 222 17.48 26.03 -23.92
C LEU A 222 18.66 26.09 -24.91
N GLY A 223 18.52 25.55 -26.13
CA GLY A 223 19.62 25.44 -27.10
C GLY A 223 20.63 24.32 -26.80
N LEU A 224 20.31 23.41 -25.88
CA LEU A 224 21.14 22.27 -25.47
C LEU A 224 20.89 21.06 -26.38
N ILE A 225 21.39 21.17 -27.61
CA ILE A 225 21.07 20.25 -28.71
C ILE A 225 21.55 18.81 -28.44
N GLU A 226 22.75 18.65 -27.88
CA GLU A 226 23.31 17.31 -27.65
C GLU A 226 22.59 16.57 -26.51
N GLU A 227 22.12 17.28 -25.51
CA GLU A 227 21.27 16.75 -24.43
C GLU A 227 19.91 16.31 -24.99
N ALA A 228 19.30 17.13 -25.85
CA ALA A 228 18.05 16.80 -26.52
C ALA A 228 18.20 15.52 -27.38
N LYS A 229 19.25 15.44 -28.20
CA LYS A 229 19.53 14.25 -29.03
C LYS A 229 19.72 13.00 -28.18
N ARG A 230 20.47 13.09 -27.07
CA ARG A 230 20.70 11.96 -26.16
C ARG A 230 19.39 11.44 -25.56
N ASN A 231 18.54 12.33 -25.03
CA ASN A 231 17.24 11.92 -24.49
C ASN A 231 16.31 11.34 -25.57
N GLY A 232 16.30 11.94 -26.76
CA GLY A 232 15.53 11.42 -27.90
C GLY A 232 16.01 10.04 -28.37
N ALA A 233 17.32 9.78 -28.33
CA ALA A 233 17.87 8.47 -28.64
C ALA A 233 17.49 7.41 -27.59
N VAL A 234 17.55 7.75 -26.31
CA VAL A 234 17.10 6.86 -25.22
C VAL A 234 15.61 6.56 -25.34
N LEU A 235 14.80 7.58 -25.64
CA LEU A 235 13.35 7.41 -25.86
C LEU A 235 13.08 6.51 -27.06
N GLY A 236 13.77 6.71 -28.18
CA GLY A 236 13.60 5.90 -29.38
C GLY A 236 14.06 4.46 -29.22
N TYR A 237 15.12 4.23 -28.47
CA TYR A 237 15.63 2.89 -28.23
C TYR A 237 14.69 2.06 -27.35
N ASN A 238 14.21 2.64 -26.24
CA ASN A 238 13.39 1.92 -25.27
C ASN A 238 11.89 1.91 -25.63
N TYR A 239 11.41 2.94 -26.32
CA TYR A 239 9.98 3.16 -26.59
C TYR A 239 9.70 3.52 -28.07
N PRO A 240 10.19 2.76 -29.06
CA PRO A 240 10.10 3.11 -30.48
C PRO A 240 8.67 3.23 -31.04
N GLY A 241 7.69 2.59 -30.39
CA GLY A 241 6.27 2.63 -30.78
C GLY A 241 5.41 3.59 -29.95
N ASP A 242 5.99 4.28 -28.98
CA ASP A 242 5.26 5.18 -28.09
C ASP A 242 4.91 6.51 -28.80
N VAL A 243 3.77 7.11 -28.43
CA VAL A 243 3.32 8.40 -28.96
C VAL A 243 4.36 9.49 -28.68
N TRP A 244 4.96 9.47 -27.48
CA TRP A 244 5.96 10.45 -27.08
C TRP A 244 7.22 10.39 -27.95
N TYR A 245 7.61 9.20 -28.41
CA TYR A 245 8.74 9.07 -29.31
C TYR A 245 8.45 9.64 -30.70
N ARG A 246 7.25 9.40 -31.24
CA ARG A 246 6.83 9.95 -32.53
C ARG A 246 6.84 11.48 -32.53
N ASP A 247 6.44 12.09 -31.41
CA ASP A 247 6.46 13.54 -31.27
C ASP A 247 7.89 14.07 -31.03
N ALA A 248 8.72 13.38 -30.24
CA ALA A 248 10.14 13.70 -30.10
C ALA A 248 10.87 13.66 -31.44
N TYR A 249 10.63 12.61 -32.24
CA TYR A 249 11.24 12.43 -33.55
C TYR A 249 10.90 13.59 -34.46
N ARG A 250 9.61 13.96 -34.57
CA ARG A 250 9.16 15.11 -35.36
C ARG A 250 9.84 16.40 -34.92
N LEU A 251 9.84 16.67 -33.62
CA LEU A 251 10.42 17.87 -33.03
C LEU A 251 11.92 18.00 -33.34
N LEU A 252 12.66 16.89 -33.26
CA LEU A 252 14.09 16.85 -33.60
C LEU A 252 14.30 17.03 -35.11
N THR A 253 13.52 16.35 -35.96
CA THR A 253 13.67 16.45 -37.42
C THR A 253 13.35 17.84 -37.95
N ASP A 254 12.37 18.53 -37.36
CA ASP A 254 12.00 19.91 -37.73
C ASP A 254 13.15 20.89 -37.44
N LYS A 255 14.03 20.55 -36.49
CA LYS A 255 15.27 21.29 -36.17
C LYS A 255 16.48 20.82 -36.98
N GLY A 256 16.29 19.97 -37.99
CA GLY A 256 17.36 19.39 -38.80
C GLY A 256 18.15 18.27 -38.10
N LEU A 257 17.69 17.81 -36.94
CA LEU A 257 18.32 16.74 -36.18
C LEU A 257 17.61 15.43 -36.53
N ARG A 258 18.31 14.46 -37.13
CA ARG A 258 17.71 13.17 -37.47
C ARG A 258 18.10 12.12 -36.43
N PRO A 259 17.17 11.64 -35.59
CA PRO A 259 17.42 10.49 -34.73
C PRO A 259 17.75 9.25 -35.56
N ALA A 260 18.60 8.36 -35.03
CA ALA A 260 19.05 7.16 -35.74
C ALA A 260 17.97 6.08 -35.86
N VAL A 261 17.04 6.03 -34.91
CA VAL A 261 15.90 5.12 -34.93
C VAL A 261 14.73 5.84 -35.61
N GLU A 262 14.02 5.15 -36.49
CA GLU A 262 12.74 5.64 -37.01
C GLU A 262 11.59 5.17 -36.12
N PRO A 263 10.53 5.97 -35.92
CA PRO A 263 9.38 5.53 -35.15
C PRO A 263 8.74 4.31 -35.80
N THR A 264 8.45 3.27 -35.02
CA THR A 264 7.70 2.15 -35.56
C THR A 264 6.29 2.64 -35.91
N LYS A 265 5.73 2.14 -37.01
CA LYS A 265 4.34 2.42 -37.40
C LYS A 265 3.40 1.71 -36.42
N GLY A 266 3.25 2.26 -35.22
CA GLY A 266 2.16 1.92 -34.32
C GLY A 266 0.87 2.41 -34.95
N GLU A 267 -0.12 1.53 -35.04
CA GLU A 267 -1.49 1.88 -35.44
C GLU A 267 -1.90 3.13 -34.66
N ARG A 268 -2.37 4.16 -35.38
CA ARG A 268 -2.93 5.34 -34.72
C ARG A 268 -4.12 4.84 -33.90
N ARG A 269 -3.92 4.64 -32.59
CA ARG A 269 -5.03 4.43 -31.66
C ARG A 269 -5.90 5.69 -31.75
N SER A 270 -6.95 5.57 -32.55
CA SER A 270 -7.98 6.59 -32.72
C SER A 270 -8.53 6.90 -31.34
N LEU A 271 -8.85 8.16 -31.05
CA LEU A 271 -9.43 8.58 -29.74
C LEU A 271 -10.67 7.76 -29.35
N VAL A 272 -11.28 7.07 -30.32
CA VAL A 272 -12.44 6.18 -30.19
C VAL A 272 -12.09 4.78 -29.62
N SER A 273 -10.82 4.35 -29.64
CA SER A 273 -10.39 3.05 -29.10
C SER A 273 -10.37 2.98 -27.56
N HIS A 274 -10.61 4.11 -26.89
CA HIS A 274 -10.79 4.16 -25.43
C HIS A 274 -12.24 3.92 -24.98
N LEU A 275 -13.18 3.75 -25.92
CA LEU A 275 -14.56 3.39 -25.57
C LEU A 275 -14.66 1.89 -25.25
N PRO A 276 -15.25 1.49 -24.10
CA PRO A 276 -15.28 0.10 -23.63
C PRO A 276 -16.11 -0.87 -24.48
N PHE A 277 -16.61 -0.45 -25.65
CA PHE A 277 -17.47 -1.23 -26.54
C PHE A 277 -16.93 -1.36 -27.98
N VAL A 278 -15.74 -0.83 -28.27
CA VAL A 278 -15.13 -0.98 -29.60
C VAL A 278 -14.19 -2.19 -29.58
N LYS A 279 -14.65 -3.29 -30.19
CA LYS A 279 -13.90 -4.54 -30.28
C LYS A 279 -12.84 -4.42 -31.37
N ASP A 280 -11.61 -4.15 -30.95
CA ASP A 280 -10.46 -4.01 -31.84
C ASP A 280 -9.93 -5.41 -32.23
N LYS A 281 -10.33 -5.88 -33.41
CA LYS A 281 -10.05 -7.26 -33.88
C LYS A 281 -8.56 -7.50 -34.12
N ASP A 282 -7.78 -6.47 -34.37
CA ASP A 282 -6.36 -6.56 -34.71
C ASP A 282 -5.45 -6.54 -33.46
N SER A 283 -5.99 -6.13 -32.30
CA SER A 283 -5.30 -6.15 -30.99
C SER A 283 -5.46 -7.45 -30.20
N THR A 284 -6.24 -8.41 -30.73
CA THR A 284 -6.44 -9.70 -30.05
C THR A 284 -5.21 -10.56 -30.28
N VAL A 285 -4.25 -10.48 -29.35
CA VAL A 285 -3.15 -11.44 -29.26
C VAL A 285 -3.77 -12.83 -29.12
N LYS A 286 -3.65 -13.65 -30.17
CA LYS A 286 -4.01 -15.07 -30.07
C LYS A 286 -3.16 -15.67 -28.95
N PRO A 287 -3.76 -16.39 -27.99
CA PRO A 287 -2.97 -17.16 -27.04
C PRO A 287 -2.05 -18.10 -27.85
N PRO A 288 -0.79 -18.28 -27.42
CA PRO A 288 0.14 -19.17 -28.12
C PRO A 288 -0.52 -20.52 -28.33
N GLY A 289 -0.40 -21.04 -29.56
CA GLY A 289 -1.15 -22.19 -30.05
C GLY A 289 -1.07 -23.39 -29.12
N TYR A 290 -2.23 -23.98 -28.85
CA TYR A 290 -2.31 -25.39 -28.52
C TYR A 290 -2.15 -26.15 -29.83
N ASP A 291 -0.89 -26.33 -30.26
CA ASP A 291 -0.59 -27.41 -31.18
C ASP A 291 -0.78 -28.72 -30.41
N GLU A 292 -1.48 -29.65 -31.06
CA GLU A 292 -1.82 -30.97 -30.55
C GLU A 292 -0.57 -31.75 -30.08
N ALA A 293 -0.76 -32.41 -28.93
CA ALA A 293 -0.05 -33.58 -28.41
C ALA A 293 1.41 -33.41 -27.90
N ALA A 294 1.53 -33.18 -26.60
CA ALA A 294 2.57 -33.79 -25.77
C ALA A 294 1.92 -34.38 -24.49
N PRO A 295 2.32 -35.58 -24.04
CA PRO A 295 1.60 -36.34 -23.03
C PRO A 295 1.65 -35.66 -21.66
N ALA A 296 0.55 -35.77 -20.91
CA ALA A 296 0.43 -35.28 -19.55
C ALA A 296 1.59 -35.78 -18.68
N ALA A 297 2.41 -34.86 -18.19
CA ALA A 297 3.36 -35.17 -17.12
C ALA A 297 2.57 -35.60 -15.88
N PRO A 298 2.95 -36.70 -15.20
CA PRO A 298 2.27 -37.13 -13.99
C PRO A 298 2.37 -36.01 -12.94
N ALA A 299 1.26 -35.77 -12.25
CA ALA A 299 1.20 -34.85 -11.13
C ALA A 299 2.34 -35.17 -10.16
N ALA A 300 3.25 -34.22 -9.96
CA ALA A 300 4.26 -34.33 -8.94
C ALA A 300 3.54 -34.33 -7.58
N ASP A 301 3.65 -35.44 -6.86
CA ASP A 301 3.17 -35.55 -5.50
C ASP A 301 3.76 -34.41 -4.64
N PRO A 302 2.96 -33.72 -3.81
CA PRO A 302 3.50 -32.75 -2.89
C PRO A 302 4.47 -33.44 -1.93
N ALA A 303 5.69 -32.90 -1.86
CA ALA A 303 6.79 -33.38 -1.02
C ALA A 303 6.36 -33.52 0.47
N PRO A 304 6.93 -34.48 1.20
CA PRO A 304 6.36 -35.02 2.43
C PRO A 304 6.40 -34.03 3.60
N ILE A 305 5.27 -33.98 4.30
CA ILE A 305 5.05 -33.23 5.53
C ILE A 305 5.86 -33.93 6.64
N ALA A 306 6.73 -33.18 7.33
CA ALA A 306 7.46 -33.68 8.48
C ALA A 306 6.49 -34.15 9.58
N GLU A 307 6.72 -35.36 10.08
CA GLU A 307 5.87 -36.05 11.07
C GLU A 307 5.76 -35.29 12.40
N PRO A 308 4.61 -35.37 13.10
CA PRO A 308 4.49 -34.84 14.45
C PRO A 308 5.04 -35.83 15.50
N ILE A 309 5.82 -35.29 16.43
CA ILE A 309 6.33 -35.97 17.62
C ILE A 309 5.15 -36.36 18.53
N ALA A 310 5.11 -37.62 18.94
CA ALA A 310 4.07 -38.19 19.80
C ALA A 310 3.99 -37.52 21.19
N THR A 311 2.79 -37.29 21.69
CA THR A 311 2.48 -36.90 23.08
C THR A 311 1.79 -38.05 23.80
N PRO A 312 2.03 -38.29 25.10
CA PRO A 312 1.35 -39.33 25.86
C PRO A 312 0.01 -38.85 26.45
N ALA A 313 -0.88 -39.84 26.57
CA ALA A 313 -2.27 -39.88 27.02
C ALA A 313 -2.76 -38.89 28.10
N GLU A 314 -3.98 -38.39 27.87
CA GLU A 314 -4.93 -37.85 28.86
C GLU A 314 -5.49 -38.92 29.81
N PRO A 315 -6.21 -38.48 30.87
CA PRO A 315 -7.53 -39.04 31.11
C PRO A 315 -8.66 -38.00 31.15
N GLN A 316 -9.78 -38.42 30.57
CA GLN A 316 -11.05 -37.73 30.32
C GLN A 316 -11.87 -37.42 31.57
N ALA A 317 -12.68 -36.35 31.51
CA ALA A 317 -14.05 -36.32 32.07
C ALA A 317 -14.92 -35.21 31.44
N ALA A 318 -15.88 -35.64 30.59
CA ALA A 318 -17.30 -35.25 30.45
C ALA A 318 -17.83 -34.00 31.21
N ALA A 319 -18.77 -33.17 30.72
CA ALA A 319 -19.69 -33.19 29.58
C ALA A 319 -20.41 -31.83 29.42
N ALA A 320 -21.17 -31.71 28.32
CA ALA A 320 -22.40 -30.93 28.11
C ALA A 320 -22.33 -29.62 27.29
N SER A 321 -22.30 -29.81 25.96
CA SER A 321 -23.24 -29.29 24.94
C SER A 321 -23.80 -27.86 25.02
N ALA A 322 -23.40 -27.04 24.05
CA ALA A 322 -24.31 -26.23 23.22
C ALA A 322 -23.59 -25.83 21.91
N GLU A 323 -24.10 -26.29 20.77
CA GLU A 323 -23.53 -26.08 19.43
C GLU A 323 -24.08 -24.77 18.81
N PRO A 324 -23.23 -23.90 18.21
CA PRO A 324 -23.72 -22.97 17.21
C PRO A 324 -23.06 -23.21 15.83
N ALA A 325 -23.91 -23.11 14.81
CA ALA A 325 -23.69 -23.31 13.40
C ALA A 325 -22.33 -22.81 12.86
N LYS A 326 -21.58 -23.73 12.21
CA LYS A 326 -20.36 -23.47 11.44
C LYS A 326 -20.62 -22.52 10.27
N ARG A 327 -20.28 -21.23 10.43
CA ARG A 327 -19.97 -20.33 9.32
C ARG A 327 -18.46 -20.19 9.23
N LYS A 328 -17.86 -20.54 8.09
CA LYS A 328 -16.43 -20.36 7.84
C LYS A 328 -16.10 -18.86 7.85
N GLY A 329 -15.61 -18.37 8.98
CA GLY A 329 -15.09 -17.00 9.15
C GLY A 329 -13.78 -16.78 8.41
N LEU A 330 -13.43 -15.51 8.20
CA LEU A 330 -12.20 -15.07 7.51
C LEU A 330 -10.92 -15.62 8.15
N ILE A 331 -10.96 -15.95 9.44
CA ILE A 331 -9.85 -16.55 10.21
C ILE A 331 -9.41 -17.91 9.65
N SER A 332 -10.27 -18.63 8.92
CA SER A 332 -9.92 -19.90 8.27
C SER A 332 -8.97 -19.77 7.07
N ARG A 333 -8.59 -18.54 6.67
CA ARG A 333 -7.62 -18.25 5.61
C ARG A 333 -6.24 -17.81 6.10
N LEU A 334 -6.02 -17.74 7.41
CA LEU A 334 -4.71 -17.43 7.99
C LEU A 334 -3.93 -18.74 8.27
N PRO A 335 -2.64 -18.85 7.89
CA PRO A 335 -1.91 -20.12 7.89
C PRO A 335 -1.54 -20.68 9.28
N PHE A 336 -2.13 -20.17 10.37
CA PHE A 336 -1.71 -20.47 11.75
C PHE A 336 -2.80 -21.04 12.67
N MET A 337 -3.98 -21.43 12.17
CA MET A 337 -5.08 -21.94 13.02
C MET A 337 -5.79 -23.15 12.40
N LYS A 338 -5.28 -24.35 12.67
CA LYS A 338 -6.08 -25.58 12.66
C LYS A 338 -5.65 -26.50 13.80
N GLY A 339 -6.50 -26.59 14.81
CA GLY A 339 -6.43 -27.59 15.87
C GLY A 339 -7.82 -27.70 16.50
N GLY A 340 -8.43 -28.88 16.37
CA GLY A 340 -9.63 -29.28 17.11
C GLY A 340 -10.88 -29.48 16.25
N ASP A 341 -10.99 -30.63 15.59
CA ASP A 341 -12.23 -31.40 15.43
C ASP A 341 -11.81 -32.84 15.07
N ASP A 342 -12.45 -33.82 15.72
CA ASP A 342 -12.28 -35.29 15.62
C ASP A 342 -11.23 -35.94 16.55
N LYS A 343 -11.52 -36.03 17.86
CA LYS A 343 -12.25 -37.14 18.51
C LYS A 343 -12.26 -36.99 20.03
#